data_AF-A0A6P0DSV4-F1
#
_entry.id   AF-A0A6P0DSV4-F1
#
_cell.length_a   1.000
_cell.length_b   1.000
_cell.length_c   1.000
_cell.angle_alpha   90.00
_cell.angle_beta   90.00
_cell.angle_gamma   90.00
#
_symmetry.space_group_name_H-M   'P 1'
#
loop_
_entity.id
_entity.type
_entity.pdbx_description
1 polymer ?
#
loop_
_entity_poly.entity_id
_entity_poly.type
_entity_poly.pdbx_seq_one_letter_code
_entity_poly.pdbx_strand_id
1 'polypeptide(L)'
;MSPMIRGVSCALLLASAVIGGCVSHPDSEQALQQAGSDFQKVKEDANVLRFAPKDVIRAGESLARADRLSSYWGSGADVAHYAYLSQRYSAIAREHTEQGLNAERGTKLE
;
A
#
# COMPACT_ATOMS: atom_id res chain seq x y z
N MET A 1 -36.29 -18.03 45.30
CA MET A 1 -35.03 -18.14 44.53
C MET A 1 -35.32 -17.65 43.12
N SER A 2 -34.83 -16.44 42.83
CA SER A 2 -35.43 -15.50 41.89
C SER A 2 -35.29 -15.87 40.40
N PRO A 3 -36.39 -15.86 39.61
CA PRO A 3 -36.34 -15.95 38.14
C PRO A 3 -35.73 -14.71 37.46
N MET A 4 -35.54 -13.61 38.21
CA MET A 4 -34.94 -12.35 37.75
C MET A 4 -33.48 -12.48 37.30
N ILE A 5 -32.71 -13.46 37.83
CA ILE A 5 -31.28 -13.63 37.51
C ILE A 5 -31.07 -14.24 36.11
N ARG A 6 -32.04 -15.02 35.62
CA ARG A 6 -32.00 -15.65 34.30
C ARG A 6 -32.22 -14.68 33.14
N GLY A 7 -33.02 -13.63 33.34
CA GLY A 7 -33.28 -12.63 32.30
C GLY A 7 -32.08 -11.73 32.03
N VAL A 8 -31.33 -11.37 33.08
CA VAL A 8 -30.15 -10.48 32.99
C VAL A 8 -28.98 -11.15 32.26
N SER A 9 -28.80 -12.47 32.43
CA SER A 9 -27.70 -13.22 31.78
C SER A 9 -27.88 -13.37 30.26
N CYS A 10 -29.13 -13.52 29.78
CA CYS A 10 -29.39 -13.59 28.33
C CYS A 10 -29.21 -12.23 27.63
N ALA A 11 -29.56 -11.13 28.32
CA ALA A 11 -29.38 -9.79 27.77
C ALA A 11 -27.91 -9.39 27.64
N LEU A 12 -27.03 -9.85 28.55
CA LEU A 12 -25.59 -9.58 28.47
C LEU A 12 -24.88 -10.38 27.36
N LEU A 13 -25.32 -11.61 27.05
CA LEU A 13 -24.67 -12.44 26.02
C LEU A 13 -24.97 -11.97 24.58
N LEU A 14 -26.10 -11.29 24.37
CA LEU A 14 -26.46 -10.69 23.07
C LEU A 14 -25.74 -9.37 22.79
N ALA A 15 -25.24 -8.67 23.82
CA ALA A 15 -24.53 -7.40 23.66
C ALA A 15 -23.07 -7.57 23.19
N SER A 16 -22.46 -8.73 23.42
CA SER A 16 -21.06 -9.02 23.05
C SER A 16 -20.85 -9.43 21.58
N ALA A 17 -21.91 -9.62 20.80
CA ALA A 17 -21.79 -10.05 19.40
C ALA A 17 -21.58 -8.89 18.40
N VAL A 18 -21.58 -7.63 18.84
CA VAL A 18 -21.52 -6.46 17.94
C VAL A 18 -20.13 -5.80 17.88
N ILE A 19 -19.20 -6.20 18.74
CA ILE A 19 -17.82 -5.66 18.73
C ILE A 19 -16.90 -6.68 18.03
N GLY A 20 -17.13 -6.88 16.74
CA GLY A 20 -16.37 -7.85 15.95
C GLY A 20 -16.32 -7.51 14.47
N GLY A 21 -16.44 -6.23 14.10
CA GLY A 21 -16.15 -5.79 12.75
C GLY A 21 -14.66 -5.53 12.59
N CYS A 22 -13.88 -6.55 12.25
CA CYS A 22 -12.64 -6.31 11.52
C CYS A 22 -13.09 -5.70 10.18
N VAL A 23 -13.06 -4.38 10.06
CA VAL A 23 -13.26 -3.69 8.77
C VAL A 23 -11.99 -3.88 7.94
N SER A 24 -11.67 -5.13 7.62
CA SER A 24 -10.64 -5.45 6.64
C SER A 24 -11.15 -4.88 5.32
N HIS A 25 -10.47 -3.85 4.81
CA HIS A 25 -10.81 -3.21 3.54
C HIS A 25 -10.11 -3.99 2.42
N PRO A 26 -10.76 -4.94 1.71
CA PRO A 26 -10.10 -5.80 0.72
C PRO A 26 -9.40 -4.98 -0.39
N ASP A 27 -9.97 -3.83 -0.74
CA ASP A 27 -9.40 -2.90 -1.74
C ASP A 27 -8.01 -2.38 -1.32
N SER A 28 -7.79 -2.18 -0.02
CA SER A 28 -6.53 -1.66 0.51
C SER A 28 -5.41 -2.69 0.48
N GLU A 29 -5.72 -3.97 0.77
CA GLU A 29 -4.77 -5.07 0.65
C GLU A 29 -4.38 -5.31 -0.81
N GLN A 30 -5.35 -5.28 -1.72
CA GLN A 30 -5.09 -5.38 -3.15
C GLN A 30 -4.22 -4.20 -3.64
N ALA A 31 -4.51 -2.97 -3.19
CA ALA A 31 -3.70 -1.80 -3.53
C ALA A 31 -2.25 -1.94 -3.03
N LEU A 32 -2.07 -2.45 -1.81
CA LEU A 32 -0.74 -2.71 -1.22
C LEU A 32 0.03 -3.77 -2.01
N GLN A 33 -0.61 -4.87 -2.38
CA GLN A 33 0.00 -5.93 -3.20
C GLN A 33 0.41 -5.41 -4.58
N GLN A 34 -0.46 -4.62 -5.23
CA GLN A 34 -0.16 -4.01 -6.52
C GLN A 34 1.02 -3.03 -6.42
N ALA A 35 1.03 -2.19 -5.38
CA ALA A 35 2.14 -1.27 -5.11
C ALA A 35 3.46 -2.02 -4.87
N GLY A 36 3.40 -3.15 -4.16
CA GLY A 36 4.55 -4.04 -3.98
C GLY A 36 5.07 -4.59 -5.31
N SER A 37 4.20 -5.11 -6.16
CA SER A 37 4.56 -5.62 -7.49
C SER A 37 5.20 -4.55 -8.38
N ASP A 38 4.63 -3.34 -8.41
CA ASP A 38 5.16 -2.24 -9.23
C ASP A 38 6.49 -1.72 -8.71
N PHE A 39 6.66 -1.64 -7.39
CA PHE A 39 7.93 -1.28 -6.77
C PHE A 39 9.03 -2.29 -7.08
N GLN A 40 8.73 -3.60 -7.06
CA GLN A 40 9.74 -4.62 -7.38
C GLN A 40 10.29 -4.45 -8.80
N LYS A 41 9.39 -4.21 -9.77
CA LYS A 41 9.80 -3.99 -11.18
C LYS A 41 10.79 -2.83 -11.31
N VAL A 42 10.57 -1.71 -10.61
CA VAL A 42 11.45 -0.54 -10.70
C VAL A 42 12.72 -0.66 -9.86
N LYS A 43 12.67 -1.36 -8.73
CA LYS A 43 13.84 -1.59 -7.88
C LYS A 43 14.85 -2.55 -8.53
N GLU A 44 14.36 -3.49 -9.35
CA GLU A 44 15.21 -4.50 -10.00
C GLU A 44 15.71 -4.07 -11.40
N ASP A 45 15.20 -2.97 -11.95
CA ASP A 45 15.62 -2.45 -13.25
C ASP A 45 16.85 -1.53 -13.13
N ALA A 46 17.99 -1.97 -13.69
CA ALA A 46 19.25 -1.24 -13.66
C ALA A 46 19.19 0.13 -14.38
N ASN A 47 18.39 0.27 -15.45
CA ASN A 47 18.20 1.56 -16.09
C ASN A 47 17.40 2.49 -15.19
N VAL A 48 16.39 1.97 -14.50
CA VAL A 48 15.60 2.77 -13.55
C VAL A 48 16.45 3.25 -12.38
N LEU A 49 17.30 2.38 -11.82
CA LEU A 49 18.24 2.77 -10.76
C LEU A 49 19.26 3.81 -11.23
N ARG A 50 19.60 3.83 -12.51
CA ARG A 50 20.53 4.80 -13.10
C ARG A 50 19.90 6.15 -13.36
N PHE A 51 18.68 6.18 -13.90
CA PHE A 51 18.04 7.41 -14.36
C PHE A 51 17.09 8.03 -13.33
N ALA A 52 16.41 7.23 -12.53
CA ALA A 52 15.38 7.70 -11.60
C ALA A 52 15.56 7.19 -10.15
N PRO A 53 16.78 7.20 -9.57
CA PRO A 53 17.02 6.63 -8.24
C PRO A 53 16.18 7.30 -7.14
N LYS A 54 15.92 8.60 -7.28
CA LYS A 54 15.11 9.37 -6.30
C LYS A 54 13.65 8.94 -6.29
N ASP A 55 13.09 8.60 -7.44
CA ASP A 55 11.71 8.14 -7.55
C ASP A 55 11.58 6.71 -7.00
N VAL A 56 12.58 5.85 -7.22
CA VAL A 56 12.64 4.51 -6.60
C VAL A 56 12.67 4.61 -5.07
N ILE A 57 13.49 5.50 -4.49
CA ILE A 57 13.53 5.71 -3.04
C ILE A 57 12.16 6.14 -2.51
N ARG A 58 11.52 7.13 -3.15
CA ARG A 58 10.19 7.61 -2.75
C ARG A 58 9.10 6.55 -2.88
N ALA A 59 9.16 5.71 -3.91
CA ALA A 59 8.27 4.57 -4.07
C ALA A 59 8.43 3.58 -2.90
N GLY A 60 9.68 3.24 -2.56
CA GLY A 60 10.01 2.33 -1.46
C GLY A 60 9.57 2.88 -0.10
N GLU A 61 9.83 4.15 0.19
CA GLU A 61 9.41 4.81 1.44
C GLU A 61 7.88 4.81 1.59
N SER A 62 7.16 5.11 0.50
CA SER A 62 5.70 5.09 0.48
C SER A 62 5.15 3.67 0.69
N LEU A 63 5.74 2.67 0.02
CA LEU A 63 5.36 1.28 0.20
C LEU A 63 5.59 0.79 1.62
N ALA A 64 6.76 1.07 2.20
CA ALA A 64 7.08 0.69 3.57
C ALA A 64 6.12 1.34 4.58
N ARG A 65 5.63 2.54 4.29
CA ARG A 65 4.60 3.20 5.10
C ARG A 65 3.24 2.53 4.96
N ALA A 66 2.83 2.16 3.75
CA ALA A 66 1.60 1.41 3.50
C ALA A 66 1.61 0.04 4.22
N ASP A 67 2.72 -0.68 4.15
CA ASP A 67 2.92 -1.97 4.81
C ASP A 67 2.85 -1.86 6.34
N ARG A 68 3.50 -0.83 6.92
CA ARG A 68 3.38 -0.52 8.34
C ARG A 68 1.92 -0.23 8.74
N LEU A 69 1.20 0.56 7.95
CA LEU A 69 -0.19 0.88 8.25
C LEU A 69 -1.11 -0.34 8.14
N SER A 70 -0.81 -1.27 7.23
CA SER A 70 -1.55 -2.52 7.06
C SER A 70 -1.31 -3.53 8.19
N SER A 71 -0.12 -3.52 8.78
CA SER A 71 0.25 -4.43 9.89
C SER A 71 -0.16 -3.91 11.28
N TYR A 72 -0.39 -2.61 11.42
CA TYR A 72 -0.82 -1.96 12.66
C TYR A 72 -2.24 -1.35 12.52
N TRP A 73 -2.59 -0.42 13.40
CA TRP A 73 -3.91 0.23 13.48
C TRP A 73 -4.10 1.34 12.41
N GLY A 74 -3.57 1.14 11.20
CA GLY A 74 -3.86 2.05 10.08
C GLY A 74 -5.28 1.85 9.57
N SER A 75 -5.91 2.91 9.06
CA SER A 75 -7.17 2.74 8.32
C SER A 75 -6.87 2.18 6.92
N GLY A 76 -7.82 1.42 6.35
CA GLY A 76 -7.70 0.94 4.96
C GLY A 76 -7.52 2.10 3.95
N ALA A 77 -8.05 3.28 4.27
CA ALA A 77 -7.85 4.49 3.46
C ALA A 77 -6.40 4.98 3.48
N ASP A 78 -5.72 4.94 4.64
CA ASP A 78 -4.30 5.33 4.74
C ASP A 78 -3.41 4.32 4.01
N VAL A 79 -3.70 3.02 4.13
CA VAL A 79 -2.99 1.96 3.39
C VAL A 79 -3.14 2.19 1.88
N ALA A 80 -4.36 2.41 1.40
CA ALA A 80 -4.63 2.67 -0.01
C ALA A 80 -3.94 3.96 -0.50
N HIS A 81 -3.90 5.01 0.33
CA HIS A 81 -3.25 6.27 -0.01
C HIS A 81 -1.74 6.11 -0.22
N TYR A 82 -1.04 5.49 0.73
CA TYR A 82 0.40 5.29 0.61
C TYR A 82 0.77 4.23 -0.45
N ALA A 83 -0.08 3.22 -0.66
CA ALA A 83 0.06 2.29 -1.78
C ALA A 83 -0.04 3.03 -3.12
N TYR A 84 -1.01 3.94 -3.27
CA TYR A 84 -1.12 4.78 -4.47
C TYR A 84 0.12 5.65 -4.70
N LEU A 85 0.65 6.30 -3.65
CA LEU A 85 1.89 7.09 -3.78
C LEU A 85 3.06 6.23 -4.27
N SER A 86 3.22 5.02 -3.74
CA SER A 86 4.25 4.08 -4.21
C SER A 86 4.09 3.74 -5.70
N GLN A 87 2.87 3.43 -6.15
CA GLN A 87 2.58 3.15 -7.56
C GLN A 87 2.90 4.36 -8.46
N ARG A 88 2.54 5.58 -8.01
CA ARG A 88 2.82 6.80 -8.78
C ARG A 88 4.30 7.08 -8.92
N TYR A 89 5.09 6.94 -7.86
CA TYR A 89 6.54 7.11 -7.96
C TYR A 89 7.18 6.01 -8.81
N SER A 90 6.69 4.77 -8.75
CA SER A 90 7.15 3.70 -9.64
C SER A 90 6.87 4.02 -11.12
N ALA A 91 5.70 4.57 -11.44
CA ALA A 91 5.37 5.00 -12.80
C ALA A 91 6.24 6.17 -13.27
N ILE A 92 6.46 7.18 -12.41
CA ILE A 92 7.35 8.31 -12.69
C ILE A 92 8.78 7.85 -12.93
N ALA A 93 9.27 6.88 -12.13
CA ALA A 93 10.60 6.32 -12.30
C ALA A 93 10.80 5.70 -13.69
N ARG A 94 9.78 4.98 -14.19
CA ARG A 94 9.80 4.42 -15.55
C ARG A 94 9.81 5.50 -16.62
N GLU A 95 8.98 6.53 -16.49
CA GLU A 95 8.95 7.65 -17.44
C GLU A 95 10.30 8.39 -17.52
N HIS A 96 10.89 8.74 -16.38
CA HIS A 96 12.21 9.37 -16.33
C HIS A 96 13.31 8.48 -16.94
N THR A 97 13.16 7.16 -16.81
CA THR A 97 14.06 6.18 -17.44
C THR A 97 13.93 6.18 -18.95
N GLU A 98 12.70 6.17 -19.47
CA GLU A 98 12.44 6.25 -20.91
C GLU A 98 12.99 7.55 -21.50
N GLN A 99 12.80 8.68 -20.82
CA GLN A 99 13.35 9.97 -21.19
C GLN A 99 14.89 9.95 -21.25
N GLY A 100 15.54 9.39 -20.22
CA GLY A 100 17.00 9.25 -20.19
C GLY A 100 17.55 8.37 -21.32
N LEU A 101 16.92 7.23 -21.58
CA LEU A 101 17.28 6.34 -22.69
C LEU A 101 17.07 6.97 -24.06
N ASN A 102 16.01 7.76 -24.23
CA ASN A 102 15.75 8.52 -25.46
C ASN A 102 16.84 9.58 -25.68
N ALA A 103 17.24 10.30 -24.63
CA ALA A 103 18.31 11.30 -24.71
C ALA A 103 19.64 10.68 -25.13
N GLU A 104 20.03 9.54 -24.54
CA GLU A 104 21.25 8.81 -24.93
C GLU A 104 21.21 8.35 -26.39
N ARG A 105 20.04 7.92 -26.87
CA ARG A 105 19.87 7.55 -28.29
C ARG A 105 20.03 8.77 -29.19
N GLY A 106 19.48 9.92 -28.83
CA GLY A 106 19.66 11.17 -29.56
C GLY A 106 21.14 11.54 -29.72
N THR A 107 21.90 11.52 -28.61
CA THR A 107 23.33 11.86 -28.64
C THR A 107 24.21 10.91 -29.45
N LYS A 108 23.74 9.69 -29.76
CA LYS A 108 24.47 8.72 -30.60
C LYS A 108 24.21 8.92 -32.10
N LEU A 109 23.20 9.70 -32.45
CA LEU A 109 22.77 9.96 -33.82
C LEU A 109 23.30 11.31 -34.35
N GLU A 110 23.84 12.15 -33.48
CA GLU A 110 24.56 13.39 -33.80
C GLU A 110 26.05 13.13 -34.05
#